data_AF-A0A7X1KRK3-F1
#
_entry.id   AF-A0A7X1KRK3-F1
#
_cell.length_a   1.000
_cell.length_b   1.000
_cell.length_c   1.000
_cell.angle_alpha   90.00
_cell.angle_beta   90.00
_cell.angle_gamma   90.00
#
_symmetry.space_group_name_H-M   'P 1'
#
loop_
_entity.id
_entity.type
_entity.pdbx_description
1 polymer ?
#
loop_
_entity_poly.entity_id
_entity_poly.type
_entity_poly.pdbx_seq_one_letter_code
_entity_poly.pdbx_strand_id
1 'polypeptide(L)' 'MTGLALLIPLALMMGLIGLVAFFWALRNGQFEDCDGAAARILIEDDQPSVPPVQP' A
#
# COMPACT_ATOMS: atom_id res chain seq x y z
N MET A 1 -13.70 5.19 36.29
CA MET A 1 -13.99 6.27 35.31
C MET A 1 -12.69 6.91 34.85
N THR A 2 -11.82 6.16 34.16
CA THR A 2 -10.48 6.62 33.76
C THR A 2 -10.06 6.06 32.39
N GLY A 3 -10.48 4.82 32.08
CA GLY A 3 -10.19 4.20 30.78
C GLY A 3 -10.68 5.02 29.58
N LEU A 4 -11.93 5.48 29.58
CA LEU A 4 -12.47 6.28 28.47
C LEU A 4 -11.69 7.59 28.25
N ALA A 5 -11.19 8.22 29.30
CA ALA A 5 -10.41 9.45 29.21
C ALA A 5 -9.04 9.24 28.51
N LEU A 6 -8.50 8.02 28.51
CA LEU A 6 -7.28 7.66 27.78
C LEU A 6 -7.58 7.07 26.40
N LEU A 7 -8.62 6.23 26.29
CA LEU A 7 -8.94 5.52 25.07
C LEU A 7 -9.50 6.43 23.98
N ILE A 8 -10.29 7.45 24.33
CA ILE A 8 -10.84 8.41 23.36
C ILE A 8 -9.72 9.18 22.63
N PRO A 9 -8.79 9.88 23.32
CA PRO A 9 -7.72 10.59 22.62
C PRO A 9 -6.78 9.64 21.87
N LEU A 10 -6.51 8.45 22.41
CA LEU A 10 -5.69 7.44 21.72
C LEU A 10 -6.33 6.98 20.41
N ALA A 11 -7.64 6.69 20.42
CA ALA A 11 -8.37 6.30 19.22
C ALA A 11 -8.41 7.43 18.18
N LEU A 12 -8.61 8.68 18.62
CA LEU A 12 -8.58 9.84 17.73
C LEU A 12 -7.19 10.04 17.10
N MET A 13 -6.11 9.87 17.86
CA MET A 13 -4.75 9.93 17.32
C MET A 13 -4.49 8.81 16.30
N MET A 14 -4.90 7.58 16.60
CA MET A 14 -4.78 6.47 15.63
C MET A 14 -5.56 6.75 14.35
N GLY A 15 -6.78 7.28 14.46
CA GLY A 15 -7.57 7.70 13.29
C GLY A 15 -6.89 8.80 12.47
N LEU A 16 -6.33 9.81 13.14
CA LEU A 16 -5.62 10.91 12.48
C LEU A 16 -4.36 10.43 11.77
N ILE A 17 -3.57 9.54 12.40
CA ILE A 17 -2.38 8.93 11.80
C ILE A 17 -2.77 8.17 10.52
N GLY A 18 -3.83 7.36 10.58
CA GLY A 18 -4.34 6.65 9.41
C GLY A 18 -4.76 7.59 8.28
N LEU A 19 -5.45 8.69 8.62
CA LEU A 19 -5.88 9.69 7.63
C LEU A 19 -4.69 10.41 6.96
N VAL A 20 -3.68 10.80 7.75
CA VAL A 20 -2.45 11.42 7.21
C VAL A 20 -1.70 10.44 6.31
N ALA A 21 -1.54 9.19 6.75
CA ALA A 21 -0.90 8.14 5.96
C ALA A 21 -1.65 7.89 4.63
N PHE A 22 -2.99 7.90 4.66
CA PHE A 22 -3.83 7.76 3.47
C PHE A 22 -3.59 8.89 2.47
N PHE A 23 -3.62 10.15 2.91
CA PHE A 23 -3.33 11.28 2.01
C PHE A 23 -1.90 11.29 1.49
N TRP A 24 -0.93 10.86 2.32
CA TRP A 24 0.45 10.69 1.87
C TRP A 24 0.57 9.62 0.77
N ALA A 25 -0.10 8.47 0.92
CA ALA A 25 -0.12 7.42 -0.08
C ALA A 25 -0.77 7.87 -1.40
N LEU A 26 -1.87 8.62 -1.35
CA LEU A 26 -2.50 9.23 -2.53
C LEU A 26 -1.56 10.19 -3.25
N ARG A 27 -0.88 11.07 -2.50
CA ARG A 27 0.07 12.03 -3.09
C ARG A 27 1.30 11.35 -3.71
N ASN A 28 1.69 10.18 -3.22
CA ASN A 28 2.82 9.44 -3.75
C ASN A 28 2.46 8.53 -4.94
N GLY A 29 1.21 8.55 -5.41
CA GLY A 29 0.81 7.73 -6.55
C GLY A 29 0.77 6.22 -6.27
N GLN A 30 0.77 5.80 -4.99
CA GLN A 30 0.78 4.37 -4.60
C GLN A 30 -0.41 3.58 -5.14
N PHE A 31 -1.51 4.25 -5.48
CA PHE A 31 -2.73 3.64 -6.02
C PHE A 31 -2.78 3.63 -7.55
N GLU A 32 -1.80 4.21 -8.25
CA GLU A 32 -1.79 4.31 -9.71
C GLU A 32 -1.32 3.01 -10.40
N ASP A 33 -0.51 2.19 -9.73
CA ASP A 33 0.04 0.93 -10.27
C ASP A 33 -0.53 -0.32 -9.56
N CYS A 34 -1.69 -0.23 -8.90
CA CYS A 34 -2.32 -1.39 -8.28
C CYS A 34 -2.75 -2.43 -9.32
N ASP A 35 -3.28 -1.99 -10.47
CA ASP A 35 -3.70 -2.87 -11.56
C ASP A 35 -2.51 -3.50 -12.29
N GLY A 36 -1.41 -2.75 -12.47
CA GLY A 36 -0.19 -3.24 -13.08
C GLY A 36 0.55 -4.26 -12.22
N ALA A 37 0.57 -4.07 -10.90
CA ALA A 37 1.13 -5.04 -9.96
C ALA A 37 0.37 -6.38 -9.98
N ALA A 38 -0.97 -6.34 -10.00
CA ALA A 38 -1.81 -7.54 -10.11
C ALA A 38 -1.65 -8.26 -11.47
N ALA A 39 -1.48 -7.51 -12.55
CA ALA A 39 -1.19 -8.08 -13.87
C ALA A 39 0.19 -8.77 -13.90
N ARG A 40 1.22 -8.16 -13.29
CA ARG A 40 2.58 -8.74 -13.26
C ARG A 40 2.62 -10.07 -12.52
N ILE A 41 2.01 -10.20 -11.35
CA ILE A 41 2.01 -11.46 -10.59
C ILE A 41 1.30 -12.61 -11.32
N LEU A 42 0.29 -12.32 -12.15
CA LEU A 42 -0.40 -13.34 -12.95
C LEU A 42 0.35 -13.70 -14.23
N ILE A 43 1.11 -12.77 -14.81
CA ILE A 43 1.81 -12.95 -16.10
C ILE A 43 3.23 -13.49 -15.90
N GLU A 44 3.91 -13.15 -14.79
CA GLU A 44 5.29 -13.58 -14.52
C GLU A 44 5.42 -15.11 -14.34
N ASP A 45 4.38 -15.80 -13.88
CA ASP A 45 4.39 -17.27 -13.75
C ASP A 45 4.38 -17.98 -15.12
N ASP A 46 3.92 -17.32 -16.19
CA ASP A 46 3.76 -17.91 -17.54
C ASP A 46 4.82 -17.46 -18.56
N GLN A 47 5.74 -16.56 -18.18
CA GLN A 47 6.81 -16.10 -19.07
C GLN A 47 8.02 -17.05 -18.99
N PRO A 48 8.36 -17.83 -20.04
CA PRO A 48 9.63 -18.52 -20.08
C PRO A 48 10.74 -17.46 -20.08
N SER A 49 11.72 -17.63 -19.19
CA SER A 49 12.90 -16.77 -19.14
C SER A 49 13.64 -16.84 -20.47
N VAL A 50 13.36 -15.88 -21.38
CA VAL A 50 14.07 -15.77 -22.65
C VAL A 50 15.51 -15.40 -22.30
N PRO A 51 16.50 -16.29 -22.51
CA PRO A 51 17.88 -15.98 -22.21
C PRO A 51 18.33 -14.83 -23.12
N PRO A 52 19.20 -13.93 -22.65
CA PRO A 52 19.72 -12.88 -23.50
C PRO A 52 20.41 -13.52 -24.72
N VAL A 53 19.91 -13.20 -25.91
CA VAL A 53 20.59 -13.54 -27.17
C VAL A 53 21.86 -12.70 -27.20
N GLN A 54 22.96 -13.33 -26.79
CA GLN A 54 24.30 -12.76 -26.88
C GLN A 54 24.71 -12.75 -28.36
N PRO A 55 25.28 -11.64 -28.87
CA PRO A 55 25.71 -11.51 -30.26
C PRO A 55 26.88 -12.45 -30.60
#